data_AF-Q71IJ5-F1
#
_entry.id   AF-Q71IJ5-F1
#
_cell.length_a   1.000
_cell.length_b   1.000
_cell.length_c   1.000
_cell.angle_alpha   90.00
_cell.angle_beta   90.00
_cell.angle_gamma   90.00
#
_symmetry.space_group_name_H-M   'P 1'
#
loop_
_entity.id
_entity.type
_entity.pdbx_description
1 polymer ?
#
loop_
_entity_poly.entity_id
_entity_poly.type
_entity_poly.pdbx_seq_one_letter_code
_entity_poly.pdbx_strand_id
1 'polypeptide(L)'
;LSWTSTSKPTAAIAKISQNTEYSNVPLTSSRAYTIKDLYRATLIESANGAAMTLAQAVSGDQVTFVKKMRKLLTSWGIKDAKIYNACGLANGNLGSAAYPGVGKDVENEMSATDMAIVCQKLLKDFPEVL
;
A
#
# COMPACT_ATOMS: atom_id res chain seq x y z
N LEU A 1 -10.21 12.85 -1.22
CA LEU A 1 -10.94 11.57 -1.32
C LEU A 1 -12.02 11.55 -0.26
N SER A 2 -13.17 10.94 -0.55
CA SER A 2 -14.21 10.63 0.44
C SER A 2 -14.38 9.11 0.55
N TRP A 3 -15.04 8.63 1.61
CA TRP A 3 -15.33 7.20 1.78
C TRP A 3 -16.14 6.57 0.65
N THR A 4 -16.99 7.37 -0.01
CA THR A 4 -17.83 6.97 -1.15
C THR A 4 -17.15 7.18 -2.51
N SER A 5 -16.00 7.85 -2.54
CA SER A 5 -15.18 7.90 -3.76
C SER A 5 -14.81 6.47 -4.17
N THR A 6 -14.64 6.24 -5.46
CA THR A 6 -14.28 4.91 -5.98
C THR A 6 -12.92 4.93 -6.65
N SER A 7 -12.25 3.78 -6.62
CA SER A 7 -11.01 3.53 -7.35
C SER A 7 -11.07 2.14 -7.99
N LYS A 8 -10.32 1.96 -9.07
CA LYS A 8 -10.33 0.75 -9.87
C LYS A 8 -8.90 0.21 -9.98
N PRO A 9 -8.66 -1.08 -9.66
CA PRO A 9 -7.33 -1.66 -9.81
C PRO A 9 -6.93 -1.67 -11.28
N THR A 10 -5.64 -1.46 -11.55
CA THR A 10 -5.06 -1.78 -12.87
C THR A 10 -5.10 -3.28 -13.11
N ALA A 11 -4.90 -3.72 -14.36
CA ALA A 11 -4.78 -5.14 -14.68
C ALA A 11 -3.65 -5.82 -13.88
N ALA A 12 -2.53 -5.13 -13.66
CA ALA A 12 -1.42 -5.64 -12.86
C ALA A 12 -1.81 -5.83 -11.38
N ILE A 13 -2.48 -4.85 -10.77
CA ILE A 13 -2.96 -4.95 -9.39
C ILE A 13 -4.04 -6.02 -9.25
N ALA A 14 -4.95 -6.13 -10.23
CA ALA A 14 -5.97 -7.17 -10.25
C ALA A 14 -5.34 -8.58 -10.28
N LYS A 15 -4.30 -8.77 -11.11
CA LYS A 15 -3.54 -10.04 -11.15
C LYS A 15 -2.92 -10.38 -9.79
N ILE A 16 -2.31 -9.40 -9.10
CA ILE A 16 -1.76 -9.59 -7.76
C ILE A 16 -2.87 -9.98 -6.78
N SER A 17 -4.03 -9.31 -6.86
CA SER A 17 -5.17 -9.58 -5.97
C SER A 17 -5.81 -10.96 -6.13
N GLN A 18 -5.53 -11.63 -7.25
CA GLN A 18 -6.07 -12.95 -7.58
C GLN A 18 -5.05 -14.07 -7.34
N ASN A 19 -3.83 -13.74 -6.94
CA ASN A 19 -2.85 -14.76 -6.55
C ASN A 19 -3.24 -15.34 -5.18
N THR A 20 -3.54 -16.64 -5.16
CA THR A 20 -3.95 -17.40 -3.98
C THR A 20 -2.82 -17.70 -3.00
N GLU A 21 -1.56 -17.47 -3.40
CA GLU A 21 -0.40 -17.58 -2.51
C GLU A 21 -0.22 -16.36 -1.60
N TYR A 22 -0.95 -15.27 -1.86
CA TYR A 22 -0.85 -14.01 -1.11
C TYR A 22 -2.14 -13.72 -0.34
N SER A 23 -2.03 -12.93 0.75
CA SER A 23 -3.20 -12.37 1.44
C SER A 23 -3.94 -11.38 0.54
N ASN A 24 -5.19 -11.68 0.19
CA ASN A 24 -5.97 -10.88 -0.75
C ASN A 24 -7.47 -11.02 -0.55
N VAL A 25 -8.18 -9.97 -0.96
CA VAL A 25 -9.55 -10.07 -1.45
C VAL A 25 -9.49 -9.95 -2.97
N PRO A 26 -10.06 -10.90 -3.75
CA PRO A 26 -10.00 -10.83 -5.20
C PRO A 26 -10.65 -9.55 -5.74
N LEU A 27 -9.87 -8.76 -6.48
CA LEU A 27 -10.34 -7.59 -7.20
C LEU A 27 -10.34 -7.86 -8.71
N THR A 28 -11.19 -7.16 -9.43
CA THR A 28 -11.21 -7.19 -10.91
C THR A 28 -11.03 -5.79 -11.48
N SER A 29 -10.26 -5.69 -12.55
CA SER A 29 -10.10 -4.47 -13.34
C SER A 29 -11.31 -4.17 -14.23
N SER A 30 -12.47 -4.82 -14.03
CA SER A 30 -13.74 -4.41 -14.64
C SER A 30 -14.59 -3.55 -13.71
N ARG A 31 -14.40 -3.64 -12.39
CA ARG A 31 -15.23 -3.01 -11.36
C ARG A 31 -14.46 -1.93 -10.58
N ALA A 32 -15.15 -0.86 -10.20
CA ALA A 32 -14.64 0.11 -9.23
C ALA A 32 -15.12 -0.24 -7.81
N TYR A 33 -14.29 0.06 -6.81
CA TYR A 33 -14.50 -0.24 -5.40
C TYR A 33 -14.47 1.04 -4.60
N THR A 34 -15.27 1.14 -3.53
CA THR A 34 -15.25 2.34 -2.68
C THR A 34 -13.96 2.42 -1.90
N ILE A 35 -13.50 3.63 -1.57
CA ILE A 35 -12.34 3.83 -0.69
C ILE A 35 -12.57 3.14 0.65
N LYS A 36 -13.81 3.13 1.16
CA LYS A 36 -14.16 2.44 2.41
C LYS A 36 -13.96 0.93 2.34
N ASP A 37 -14.37 0.29 1.25
CA ASP A 37 -14.19 -1.16 1.07
C ASP A 37 -12.72 -1.53 0.92
N LEU A 38 -11.98 -0.76 0.11
CA LEU A 38 -10.54 -0.98 -0.07
C LEU A 38 -9.76 -0.77 1.24
N TYR A 39 -10.14 0.24 2.03
CA TYR A 39 -9.56 0.48 3.35
C TYR A 39 -9.79 -0.68 4.31
N ARG A 40 -11.04 -1.16 4.41
CA ARG A 40 -11.39 -2.32 5.24
C ARG A 40 -10.65 -3.59 4.79
N ALA A 41 -10.63 -3.87 3.49
CA ALA A 41 -9.91 -5.01 2.95
C ALA A 41 -8.40 -4.91 3.23
N THR A 42 -7.82 -3.71 3.20
CA THR A 42 -6.40 -3.50 3.55
C THR A 42 -6.15 -3.75 5.02
N LEU A 43 -6.95 -3.14 5.90
CA LEU A 43 -6.71 -3.14 7.34
C LEU A 43 -7.05 -4.48 8.01
N ILE A 44 -8.12 -5.15 7.55
CA ILE A 44 -8.66 -6.37 8.19
C ILE A 44 -8.11 -7.62 7.52
N GLU A 45 -8.11 -7.67 6.18
CA GLU A 45 -7.73 -8.88 5.41
C GLU A 45 -6.28 -8.86 4.93
N SER A 46 -5.52 -7.79 5.24
CA SER A 46 -4.17 -7.59 4.72
C SER A 46 -4.12 -7.69 3.17
N ALA A 47 -5.18 -7.23 2.50
CA ALA A 47 -5.35 -7.46 1.07
C ALA A 47 -4.38 -6.60 0.24
N ASN A 48 -3.37 -7.23 -0.35
CA ASN A 48 -2.30 -6.57 -1.12
C ASN A 48 -2.85 -5.71 -2.26
N GLY A 49 -3.76 -6.28 -3.06
CA GLY A 49 -4.39 -5.55 -4.17
C GLY A 49 -5.20 -4.34 -3.72
N ALA A 50 -5.83 -4.38 -2.54
CA ALA A 50 -6.58 -3.27 -1.99
C ALA A 50 -5.65 -2.13 -1.57
N ALA A 51 -4.55 -2.45 -0.87
CA ALA A 51 -3.53 -1.49 -0.46
C ALA A 51 -2.94 -0.74 -1.67
N MET A 52 -2.59 -1.47 -2.73
CA MET A 52 -2.08 -0.88 -3.97
C MET A 52 -3.14 -0.02 -4.69
N THR A 53 -4.41 -0.43 -4.68
CA THR A 53 -5.50 0.35 -5.29
C THR A 53 -5.77 1.66 -4.53
N LEU A 54 -5.63 1.66 -3.20
CA LEU A 54 -5.67 2.88 -2.38
C LEU A 54 -4.50 3.80 -2.67
N ALA A 55 -3.28 3.25 -2.76
CA ALA A 55 -2.09 4.02 -3.12
C ALA A 55 -2.28 4.75 -4.45
N GLN A 56 -2.85 4.08 -5.44
CA GLN A 56 -3.20 4.67 -6.73
C GLN A 56 -4.29 5.74 -6.62
N ALA A 57 -5.31 5.55 -5.79
CA ALA A 57 -6.33 6.58 -5.56
C ALA A 57 -5.76 7.86 -4.93
N VAL A 58 -4.76 7.72 -4.06
CA VAL A 58 -4.14 8.84 -3.34
C VAL A 58 -3.11 9.59 -4.18
N SER A 59 -2.37 8.90 -5.05
CA SER A 59 -1.19 9.46 -5.71
C SER A 59 -1.15 9.29 -7.23
N GLY A 60 -2.18 8.69 -7.83
CA GLY A 60 -2.26 8.43 -9.27
C GLY A 60 -1.48 7.20 -9.72
N ASP A 61 -0.30 6.96 -9.13
CA ASP A 61 0.55 5.80 -9.41
C ASP A 61 1.35 5.34 -8.17
N GLN A 62 1.89 4.11 -8.25
CA GLN A 62 2.61 3.47 -7.14
C GLN A 62 3.94 4.17 -6.82
N VAL A 63 4.68 4.65 -7.82
CA VAL A 63 6.00 5.28 -7.63
C VAL A 63 5.84 6.61 -6.89
N THR A 64 4.84 7.40 -7.29
CA THR A 64 4.50 8.67 -6.63
C THR A 64 4.01 8.43 -5.20
N PHE A 65 3.22 7.38 -4.96
CA PHE A 65 2.81 7.01 -3.60
C PHE A 65 4.00 6.64 -2.71
N VAL A 66 4.93 5.81 -3.20
CA VAL A 66 6.14 5.42 -2.47
C VAL A 66 7.02 6.62 -2.15
N LYS A 67 7.18 7.56 -3.09
CA LYS A 67 7.89 8.83 -2.83
C LYS A 67 7.21 9.63 -1.72
N LYS A 68 5.86 9.65 -1.69
CA LYS A 68 5.08 10.30 -0.64
C LYS A 68 5.26 9.61 0.72
N MET A 69 5.27 8.27 0.78
CA MET A 69 5.56 7.51 2.00
C MET A 69 6.94 7.84 2.55
N ARG A 70 7.98 7.80 1.70
CA ARG A 70 9.36 8.13 2.10
C ARG A 70 9.47 9.56 2.64
N LYS A 71 8.86 10.54 1.96
CA LYS A 71 8.83 11.93 2.41
C LYS A 71 8.14 12.09 3.77
N LEU A 72 7.04 11.37 4.00
CA LEU A 72 6.32 11.38 5.27
C LEU A 72 7.18 10.81 6.40
N LEU A 73 7.80 9.64 6.18
CA LEU A 73 8.71 9.02 7.16
C LEU A 73 9.88 9.94 7.51
N THR A 74 10.52 10.55 6.50
CA THR A 74 11.60 11.53 6.74
C THR A 74 11.13 12.73 7.56
N SER A 75 9.90 13.23 7.33
CA SER A 75 9.32 14.32 8.12
C SER A 75 9.07 13.94 9.58
N TRP A 76 8.96 12.65 9.88
CA TRP A 76 8.84 12.11 11.24
C TRP A 76 10.19 11.73 11.86
N GLY A 77 11.30 12.00 11.16
CA GLY A 77 12.65 11.68 11.64
C GLY A 77 13.15 10.29 11.27
N ILE A 78 12.34 9.48 10.58
CA ILE A 78 12.70 8.13 10.12
C ILE A 78 13.45 8.25 8.78
N LYS A 79 14.76 7.97 8.77
CA LYS A 79 15.65 8.28 7.63
C LYS A 79 16.31 7.05 7.00
N ASP A 80 16.24 5.91 7.66
CA ASP A 80 16.85 4.63 7.29
C ASP A 80 15.84 3.61 6.74
N ALA A 81 14.54 3.89 6.85
CA ALA A 81 13.49 3.06 6.28
C ALA A 81 13.66 2.86 4.75
N LYS A 82 13.53 1.61 4.31
CA LYS A 82 13.48 1.25 2.89
C LYS A 82 12.04 0.95 2.51
N ILE A 83 11.45 1.73 1.62
CA ILE A 83 10.06 1.55 1.19
C ILE A 83 10.02 1.46 -0.33
N TYR A 84 9.45 0.40 -0.89
CA TYR A 84 9.38 0.12 -2.33
C TYR A 84 7.95 -0.01 -2.84
N ASN A 85 6.99 -0.39 -2.00
CA ASN A 85 5.59 -0.54 -2.41
C ASN A 85 4.63 -0.32 -1.22
N ALA A 86 3.34 -0.27 -1.52
CA ALA A 86 2.29 0.01 -0.54
C ALA A 86 1.80 -1.23 0.24
N CYS A 87 2.20 -2.44 -0.15
CA CYS A 87 1.60 -3.68 0.34
C CYS A 87 2.54 -4.60 1.13
N GLY A 88 3.86 -4.37 1.08
CA GLY A 88 4.86 -5.12 1.84
C GLY A 88 5.47 -6.31 1.11
N LEU A 89 4.86 -6.84 0.04
CA LEU A 89 5.44 -7.93 -0.76
C LEU A 89 6.83 -7.59 -1.30
N ALA A 90 7.66 -8.63 -1.51
CA ALA A 90 8.90 -8.53 -2.26
C ALA A 90 8.68 -7.95 -3.66
N ASN A 91 9.61 -7.14 -4.13
CA ASN A 91 9.44 -6.39 -5.37
C ASN A 91 9.23 -7.31 -6.60
N GLY A 92 9.86 -8.48 -6.62
CA GLY A 92 9.72 -9.50 -7.67
C GLY A 92 8.31 -10.09 -7.77
N ASN A 93 7.56 -10.07 -6.67
CA ASN A 93 6.21 -10.63 -6.57
C ASN A 93 5.14 -9.70 -7.18
N LEU A 94 5.50 -8.46 -7.51
CA LEU A 94 4.60 -7.44 -8.04
C LEU A 94 4.56 -7.38 -9.58
N GLY A 95 5.39 -8.16 -10.27
CA GLY A 95 5.44 -8.17 -11.73
C GLY A 95 5.61 -6.77 -12.33
N SER A 96 4.71 -6.36 -13.23
CA SER A 96 4.77 -5.03 -13.86
C SER A 96 4.37 -3.87 -12.94
N ALA A 97 3.88 -4.14 -11.73
CA ALA A 97 3.60 -3.12 -10.72
C ALA A 97 4.77 -2.91 -9.73
N ALA A 98 5.89 -3.63 -9.93
CA ALA A 98 7.09 -3.49 -9.14
C ALA A 98 7.69 -2.07 -9.23
N TYR A 99 8.39 -1.67 -8.17
CA TYR A 99 9.15 -0.43 -8.16
C TYR A 99 10.31 -0.53 -9.16
N PRO A 100 10.55 0.50 -10.01
CA PRO A 100 11.57 0.44 -11.04
C PRO A 100 12.98 0.56 -10.47
N GLY A 101 13.95 -0.07 -11.13
CA GLY A 101 15.38 0.14 -10.87
C GLY A 101 15.93 -0.50 -9.58
N VAL A 102 15.20 -1.46 -8.98
CA VAL A 102 15.63 -2.18 -7.78
C VAL A 102 15.53 -3.69 -7.97
N GLY A 103 16.23 -4.46 -7.12
CA GLY A 103 16.26 -5.93 -7.20
C GLY A 103 14.89 -6.58 -7.00
N LYS A 104 14.78 -7.86 -7.36
CA LYS A 104 13.54 -8.64 -7.15
C LYS A 104 13.32 -8.97 -5.68
N ASP A 105 14.39 -9.23 -4.94
CA ASP A 105 14.33 -9.73 -3.57
C ASP A 105 14.28 -8.59 -2.53
N VAL A 106 14.08 -7.34 -2.96
CA VAL A 106 13.98 -6.20 -2.03
C VAL A 106 12.57 -6.11 -1.45
N GLU A 107 12.50 -5.86 -0.15
CA GLU A 107 11.29 -5.70 0.63
C GLU A 107 11.28 -4.37 1.38
N ASN A 108 10.10 -3.97 1.87
CA ASN A 108 10.02 -2.83 2.77
C ASN A 108 10.72 -3.18 4.09
N GLU A 109 11.55 -2.27 4.61
CA GLU A 109 12.29 -2.45 5.86
C GLU A 109 12.16 -1.21 6.76
N MET A 110 11.96 -1.43 8.04
CA MET A 110 11.91 -0.41 9.09
C MET A 110 12.35 -1.02 10.43
N SER A 111 12.95 -0.22 11.32
CA SER A 111 13.22 -0.70 12.68
C SER A 111 11.93 -0.77 13.51
N ALA A 112 11.95 -1.54 14.61
CA ALA A 112 10.83 -1.57 15.56
C ALA A 112 10.55 -0.18 16.16
N THR A 113 11.59 0.62 16.39
CA THR A 113 11.48 2.01 16.88
C THR A 113 10.75 2.90 15.86
N ASP A 114 11.09 2.78 14.58
CA ASP A 114 10.41 3.55 13.53
C ASP A 114 8.95 3.16 13.40
N MET A 115 8.65 1.85 13.49
CA MET A 115 7.28 1.37 13.48
C MET A 115 6.48 1.92 14.68
N ALA A 116 7.09 1.98 15.87
CA ALA A 116 6.46 2.59 17.04
C ALA A 116 6.16 4.09 16.83
N ILE A 117 7.04 4.83 16.15
CA ILE A 117 6.79 6.23 15.77
C ILE A 117 5.59 6.32 14.81
N VAL A 118 5.55 5.46 13.78
CA VAL A 118 4.42 5.40 12.83
C VAL A 118 3.10 5.12 13.57
N CYS A 119 3.06 4.12 14.45
CA CYS A 119 1.86 3.78 15.23
C CYS A 119 1.42 4.96 16.11
N GLN A 120 2.35 5.61 16.82
CA GLN A 120 2.02 6.76 17.66
C GLN A 120 1.45 7.93 16.86
N LYS A 121 2.02 8.23 15.68
CA LYS A 121 1.49 9.26 14.78
C LYS A 121 0.11 8.91 14.25
N LEU A 122 -0.08 7.66 13.81
CA LEU A 122 -1.36 7.19 13.29
C LEU A 122 -2.46 7.29 14.35
N LEU A 123 -2.25 6.77 15.55
CA LEU A 123 -3.26 6.78 16.61
C LEU A 123 -3.54 8.18 17.14
N LYS A 124 -2.53 9.06 17.17
CA LYS A 124 -2.70 10.44 17.60
C LYS A 124 -3.53 11.25 16.60
N ASP A 125 -3.22 11.12 15.31
CA ASP A 125 -3.79 11.97 14.28
C ASP A 125 -5.10 11.40 13.71
N PHE A 126 -5.27 10.08 13.76
CA PHE A 126 -6.42 9.34 13.23
C PHE A 126 -6.89 8.22 14.19
N PRO A 127 -7.36 8.57 15.40
CA PRO A 127 -7.81 7.57 16.38
C PRO A 127 -8.98 6.70 15.89
N GLU A 128 -9.73 7.14 14.87
CA GLU A 128 -10.81 6.40 14.23
C GLU A 128 -10.36 5.15 13.44
N VAL A 129 -9.05 4.90 13.37
CA VAL A 129 -8.49 3.64 12.84
C VAL A 129 -8.81 2.42 13.72
N LEU A 130 -9.18 2.63 14.99
CA LEU A 130 -9.52 1.61 15.98
C LEU A 130 -10.98 1.13 15.87
#